data_AF-A0AAV3XTY3-F1
#
_entry.id   AF-A0AAV3XTY3-F1
#
_cell.length_a   1.000
_cell.length_b   1.000
_cell.length_c   1.000
_cell.angle_alpha   90.00
_cell.angle_beta   90.00
_cell.angle_gamma   90.00
#
_symmetry.space_group_name_H-M   'P 1'
#
loop_
_entity.id
_entity.type
_entity.pdbx_description
1 polymer ?
#
loop_
_entity_poly.entity_id
_entity_poly.type
_entity_poly.pdbx_seq_one_letter_code
_entity_poly.pdbx_strand_id
1 'polypeptide(L)'
;MHNPSNQPLDLDALEVDTFVMMKIIFKGITARKGSIIPICNSTDIITAHCVNDIEVAFNDNKLDCIQNFPLACEESSFSPTVSSARWPNHDYLQTLLWYYGPILNVTQLLEAAEHSSLKLEIYYDSLIVDNVVNQPAFTWNKFLSDIGGLLGLLLGFSILTAIEILELVVMDLGLGIGLRTLRKRQVQIEEGEKK
;
A
#
# COMPACT_ATOMS: atom_id res chain seq x y z
N MET A 1 -4.81 -44.93 -43.87
CA MET A 1 -4.23 -43.61 -44.21
C MET A 1 -5.27 -42.55 -43.88
N HIS A 2 -5.16 -41.93 -42.71
CA HIS A 2 -5.92 -40.73 -42.37
C HIS A 2 -5.03 -39.83 -41.52
N ASN A 3 -4.86 -38.60 -42.00
CA ASN A 3 -4.26 -37.46 -41.31
C ASN A 3 -5.13 -37.04 -40.10
N PRO A 4 -4.53 -36.78 -38.93
CA PRO A 4 -5.12 -35.89 -37.94
C PRO A 4 -4.13 -34.78 -37.54
N SER A 5 -4.27 -33.63 -38.18
CA SER A 5 -3.92 -32.33 -37.62
C SER A 5 -5.06 -31.83 -36.72
N ASN A 6 -4.70 -31.24 -35.58
CA ASN A 6 -5.50 -30.43 -34.64
C ASN A 6 -6.08 -31.14 -33.41
N GLN A 7 -5.29 -31.17 -32.34
CA GLN A 7 -5.77 -30.88 -30.98
C GLN A 7 -4.72 -29.98 -30.29
N PRO A 8 -5.13 -28.86 -29.66
CA PRO A 8 -4.21 -27.96 -28.97
C PRO A 8 -3.67 -28.63 -27.71
N LEU A 9 -2.34 -28.66 -27.56
CA LEU A 9 -1.67 -29.02 -26.31
C LEU A 9 -1.80 -27.83 -25.35
N ASP A 10 -2.41 -28.14 -24.21
CA ASP A 10 -2.69 -27.30 -23.06
C ASP A 10 -1.42 -26.58 -22.57
N LEU A 11 -1.47 -25.24 -22.48
CA LEU A 11 -0.33 -24.37 -22.15
C LEU A 11 -0.17 -24.09 -20.65
N ASP A 12 -0.98 -24.73 -19.79
CA ASP A 12 -1.02 -24.46 -18.35
C ASP A 12 -0.27 -25.50 -17.48
N ALA A 13 0.50 -26.41 -18.09
CA ALA A 13 1.16 -27.51 -17.37
C ALA A 13 2.70 -27.45 -17.31
N LEU A 14 3.33 -26.32 -17.64
CA LEU A 14 4.80 -26.18 -17.68
C LEU A 14 5.34 -25.03 -16.82
N GLU A 15 4.70 -24.77 -15.68
CA GLU A 15 5.03 -23.67 -14.78
C GLU A 15 5.96 -24.04 -13.61
N VAL A 16 6.88 -25.02 -13.75
CA VAL A 16 7.78 -25.37 -12.62
C VAL A 16 9.27 -25.48 -12.93
N ASP A 17 9.72 -25.84 -14.14
CA ASP A 17 11.17 -26.06 -14.35
C ASP A 17 11.67 -25.57 -15.71
N THR A 18 11.77 -24.26 -15.91
CA THR A 18 12.62 -23.75 -17.01
C THR A 18 13.27 -22.42 -16.62
N PHE A 19 14.58 -22.52 -16.36
CA PHE A 19 15.59 -21.47 -16.38
C PHE A 19 15.07 -20.12 -16.89
N VAL A 20 14.86 -19.19 -15.95
CA VAL A 20 14.53 -17.81 -16.26
C VAL A 20 15.78 -17.14 -16.85
N MET A 21 15.97 -17.26 -18.17
CA MET A 21 16.63 -16.21 -18.95
C MET A 21 15.70 -15.01 -18.92
N MET A 22 15.74 -14.23 -17.84
CA MET A 22 15.00 -12.98 -17.75
C MET A 22 15.59 -12.04 -18.79
N LYS A 23 14.99 -12.00 -19.98
CA LYS A 23 15.20 -10.87 -20.89
C LYS A 23 14.58 -9.67 -20.17
N ILE A 24 15.42 -8.89 -19.48
CA ILE A 24 15.01 -7.63 -18.84
C ILE A 24 14.62 -6.69 -19.98
N ILE A 25 13.36 -6.78 -20.39
CA ILE A 25 12.75 -5.79 -21.25
C ILE A 25 12.46 -4.62 -20.33
N PHE A 26 13.33 -3.62 -20.34
CA PHE A 26 12.97 -2.29 -19.86
C PHE A 26 11.77 -1.85 -20.70
N LYS A 27 10.55 -2.02 -20.17
CA LYS A 27 9.39 -1.31 -20.70
C LYS A 27 9.66 0.16 -20.43
N GLY A 28 10.20 0.84 -21.42
CA GLY A 28 10.25 2.30 -21.43
C GLY A 28 8.85 2.83 -21.09
N ILE A 29 8.80 3.88 -20.28
CA ILE A 29 7.56 4.54 -19.91
C ILE A 29 6.91 5.04 -21.20
N THR A 30 5.94 4.29 -21.74
CA THR A 30 5.14 4.77 -22.85
C THR A 30 4.21 5.83 -22.31
N ALA A 31 4.34 7.06 -22.83
CA ALA A 31 3.48 8.20 -22.50
C ALA A 31 2.00 7.76 -22.47
N ARG A 32 1.27 8.16 -21.43
CA ARG A 32 -0.17 7.88 -21.34
C ARG A 32 -0.85 8.40 -22.61
N LYS A 33 -1.63 7.53 -23.25
CA LYS A 33 -2.46 7.85 -24.41
C LYS A 33 -3.43 8.97 -24.03
N GLY A 34 -3.11 10.21 -24.42
CA GLY A 34 -3.95 11.38 -24.18
C GLY A 34 -3.24 12.70 -23.84
N SER A 35 -1.91 12.73 -23.65
CA SER A 35 -1.18 13.98 -23.38
C SER A 35 -0.24 14.35 -24.54
N ILE A 36 -0.42 15.53 -25.13
CA ILE A 36 0.38 16.06 -26.26
C ILE A 36 1.60 16.82 -25.70
N ILE A 37 2.39 16.17 -24.85
CA ILE A 37 3.62 16.78 -24.34
C ILE A 37 4.78 16.25 -25.18
N PRO A 38 5.48 17.10 -25.96
CA PRO A 38 6.64 16.66 -26.74
C PRO A 38 7.79 16.29 -25.79
N ILE A 39 8.60 15.33 -26.23
CA ILE A 39 9.82 14.96 -25.50
C ILE A 39 10.79 16.15 -25.56
N CYS A 40 11.37 16.50 -24.41
CA CYS A 40 12.32 17.60 -24.29
C CYS A 40 13.65 17.29 -24.98
N ASN A 41 14.26 18.29 -25.63
CA ASN A 41 15.61 18.17 -26.18
C ASN A 41 16.65 18.51 -25.10
N SER A 42 17.41 17.53 -24.65
CA SER A 42 18.44 17.73 -23.60
C SER A 42 19.66 18.53 -24.07
N THR A 43 19.87 18.67 -25.38
CA THR A 43 21.00 19.45 -25.92
C THR A 43 20.69 20.95 -25.98
N ASP A 44 19.42 21.33 -25.88
CA ASP A 44 19.02 22.73 -25.84
C ASP A 44 19.29 23.35 -24.46
N ILE A 45 19.96 24.49 -24.45
CA ILE A 45 20.45 25.15 -23.22
C ILE A 45 19.30 25.65 -22.35
N ILE A 46 18.23 26.15 -22.96
CA ILE A 46 17.07 26.70 -22.24
C ILE A 46 16.35 25.58 -21.50
N THR A 47 16.14 24.47 -22.20
CA THR A 47 15.51 23.27 -21.66
C THR A 47 16.35 22.67 -20.54
N ALA A 48 17.68 22.58 -20.71
CA ALA A 48 18.59 22.08 -19.68
C ALA A 48 18.57 22.95 -18.42
N HIS A 49 18.58 24.28 -18.56
CA HIS A 49 18.51 25.20 -17.43
C HIS A 49 17.19 25.06 -16.67
N CYS A 50 16.07 24.94 -17.39
CA CYS A 50 14.75 24.75 -16.77
C CYS A 50 14.68 23.46 -15.92
N VAL A 51 15.22 22.35 -16.42
CA VAL A 51 15.24 21.08 -15.65
C VAL A 51 16.10 21.21 -14.40
N ASN A 52 17.29 21.81 -14.53
CA ASN A 52 18.19 22.02 -13.41
C ASN A 52 17.58 22.94 -12.33
N ASP A 53 16.87 24.00 -12.73
CA ASP A 53 16.21 24.92 -11.78
C ASP A 53 15.13 24.19 -10.95
N ILE A 54 14.35 23.32 -11.58
CA ILE A 54 13.34 22.50 -10.89
C ILE A 54 14.00 21.47 -9.98
N GLU A 55 15.09 20.84 -10.40
CA GLU A 55 15.84 19.89 -9.58
C GLU A 55 16.40 20.56 -8.31
N VAL A 56 16.98 21.75 -8.46
CA VAL A 56 17.46 22.55 -7.32
C VAL A 56 16.28 22.95 -6.41
N ALA A 57 15.16 23.41 -6.98
CA ALA A 57 13.98 23.77 -6.20
C ALA A 57 13.36 22.56 -5.47
N PHE A 58 13.42 21.36 -6.07
CA PHE A 58 13.00 20.10 -5.46
C PHE A 58 13.91 19.73 -4.29
N ASN A 59 15.23 19.76 -4.49
CA ASN A 59 16.20 19.45 -3.44
C ASN A 59 16.15 20.45 -2.27
N ASP A 60 15.84 21.72 -2.56
CA ASP A 60 15.64 22.77 -1.54
C ASP A 60 14.26 22.69 -0.84
N ASN A 61 13.42 21.69 -1.15
CA ASN A 61 12.03 21.57 -0.68
C ASN A 61 11.18 22.83 -0.91
N LYS A 62 11.47 23.60 -1.98
CA LYS A 62 10.70 24.79 -2.37
C LYS A 62 9.46 24.47 -3.20
N LEU A 63 9.25 23.19 -3.52
CA LEU A 63 8.09 22.69 -4.25
C LEU A 63 7.09 22.08 -3.26
N ASP A 64 5.84 22.53 -3.28
CA ASP A 64 4.75 22.05 -2.40
C ASP A 64 4.20 20.66 -2.81
N CYS A 65 5.06 19.75 -3.24
CA CYS A 65 4.66 18.41 -3.67
C CYS A 65 4.10 17.57 -2.50
N ILE A 66 4.73 17.64 -1.33
CA ILE A 66 4.34 16.80 -0.18
C ILE A 66 3.03 17.29 0.47
N GLN A 67 2.78 18.61 0.44
CA GLN A 67 1.56 19.16 1.01
C GLN A 67 0.31 18.78 0.21
N ASN A 68 0.44 18.71 -1.11
CA ASN A 68 -0.67 18.40 -2.01
C ASN A 68 -0.85 16.88 -2.22
N PHE A 69 0.18 16.08 -1.95
CA PHE A 69 0.17 14.63 -2.14
C PHE A 69 0.61 13.91 -0.85
N PRO A 70 -0.36 13.42 -0.03
CA PRO A 70 -0.02 12.64 1.14
C PRO A 70 0.68 11.34 0.76
N LEU A 71 1.52 10.83 1.66
CA LEU A 71 2.18 9.54 1.47
C LEU A 71 1.14 8.41 1.35
N ALA A 72 1.46 7.41 0.54
CA ALA A 72 0.63 6.22 0.41
C ALA A 72 0.56 5.47 1.75
N CYS A 73 -0.65 5.01 2.12
CA CYS A 73 -0.85 4.26 3.36
C CYS A 73 -0.42 2.79 3.25
N GLU A 74 -0.31 2.28 2.04
CA GLU A 74 0.12 0.91 1.74
C GLU A 74 1.38 0.97 0.89
N GLU A 75 2.45 0.37 1.41
CA GLU A 75 3.75 0.31 0.75
C GLU A 75 4.32 -1.10 0.90
N SER A 76 4.76 -1.67 -0.23
CA SER A 76 5.50 -2.93 -0.26
C SER A 76 6.96 -2.63 -0.58
N SER A 77 7.85 -2.85 0.40
CA SER A 77 9.29 -2.69 0.22
C SER A 77 9.98 -4.06 0.15
N PHE A 78 11.00 -4.17 -0.70
CA PHE A 78 11.83 -5.37 -0.84
C PHE A 78 13.27 -5.02 -0.49
N SER A 79 13.90 -5.81 0.39
CA SER A 79 15.30 -5.66 0.76
C SER A 79 16.13 -6.77 0.11
N PRO A 80 16.74 -6.54 -1.06
CA PRO A 80 17.48 -7.59 -1.77
C PRO A 80 18.88 -7.79 -1.17
N THR A 81 19.27 -9.05 -0.99
CA THR A 81 20.66 -9.44 -0.69
C THR A 81 21.32 -9.93 -1.98
N VAL A 82 22.42 -9.31 -2.38
CA VAL A 82 23.13 -9.65 -3.62
C VAL A 82 24.29 -10.58 -3.32
N SER A 83 24.33 -11.73 -4.00
CA SER A 83 25.49 -12.61 -4.05
C SER A 83 25.92 -12.82 -5.50
N SER A 84 27.22 -12.95 -5.74
CA SER A 84 27.79 -13.11 -7.08
C SER A 84 28.81 -14.24 -7.10
N ALA A 85 28.78 -15.04 -8.17
CA ALA A 85 29.73 -16.11 -8.41
C ALA A 85 30.17 -16.11 -9.89
N ARG A 86 31.35 -16.68 -10.18
CA ARG A 86 31.83 -16.83 -11.56
C ARG A 86 30.92 -17.81 -12.30
N TRP A 87 30.39 -17.37 -13.43
CA TRP A 87 29.60 -18.17 -14.34
C TRP A 87 30.05 -17.87 -15.78
N PRO A 88 30.10 -18.87 -16.68
CA PRO A 88 29.85 -20.30 -16.47
C PRO A 88 31.03 -21.02 -15.79
N ASN A 89 30.75 -22.15 -15.13
CA ASN A 89 31.80 -23.08 -14.72
C ASN A 89 32.36 -23.81 -15.96
N HIS A 90 33.63 -24.24 -15.91
CA HIS A 90 34.29 -24.91 -17.03
C HIS A 90 33.54 -26.16 -17.49
N ASP A 91 32.97 -26.93 -16.54
CA ASP A 91 32.18 -28.12 -16.85
C ASP A 91 30.83 -27.79 -17.51
N TYR A 92 30.26 -26.62 -17.18
CA TYR A 92 28.98 -26.17 -17.74
C TYR A 92 29.11 -25.72 -19.21
N LEU A 93 30.33 -25.46 -19.67
CA LEU A 93 30.60 -25.06 -21.06
C LEU A 93 30.27 -26.17 -22.06
N GLN A 94 30.45 -27.44 -21.70
CA GLN A 94 30.11 -28.55 -22.60
C GLN A 94 28.61 -28.61 -22.87
N THR A 95 27.79 -28.34 -21.86
CA THR A 95 26.33 -28.23 -21.98
C THR A 95 25.92 -27.04 -22.84
N LEU A 96 26.62 -25.90 -22.72
CA LEU A 96 26.38 -24.73 -23.57
C LEU A 96 26.72 -25.01 -25.05
N LEU A 97 27.82 -25.70 -25.33
CA LEU A 97 28.22 -26.09 -26.68
C LEU A 97 27.22 -27.05 -27.34
N TRP A 98 26.66 -27.98 -26.56
CA TRP A 98 25.56 -28.84 -27.00
C TRP A 98 24.31 -28.01 -27.38
N TYR A 99 23.96 -27.02 -26.56
CA TYR A 99 22.75 -26.22 -26.76
C TYR A 99 22.85 -25.22 -27.93
N TYR A 100 24.00 -24.55 -28.10
CA TYR A 100 24.23 -23.55 -29.15
C TYR A 100 24.76 -24.15 -30.47
N GLY A 101 25.08 -25.44 -30.48
CA GLY A 101 25.53 -26.19 -31.65
C GLY A 101 26.96 -25.86 -32.09
N PRO A 102 27.54 -26.63 -33.04
CA PRO A 102 28.93 -26.48 -33.52
C PRO A 102 29.15 -25.24 -34.42
N ILE A 103 28.31 -24.21 -34.30
CA ILE A 103 28.22 -23.07 -35.22
C ILE A 103 29.31 -22.01 -34.91
N LEU A 104 29.97 -22.09 -33.75
CA LEU A 104 31.01 -21.15 -33.30
C LEU A 104 32.29 -21.85 -32.86
N ASN A 105 33.43 -21.18 -33.07
CA ASN A 105 34.72 -21.59 -32.51
C ASN A 105 34.63 -21.60 -30.97
N VAL A 106 34.89 -22.77 -30.37
CA VAL A 106 34.76 -23.02 -28.92
C VAL A 106 35.53 -22.00 -28.08
N THR A 107 36.72 -21.59 -28.53
CA THR A 107 37.57 -20.62 -27.83
C THR A 107 36.98 -19.22 -27.81
N GLN A 108 36.40 -18.76 -28.93
CA GLN A 108 35.74 -17.46 -29.05
C GLN A 108 34.43 -17.44 -28.27
N LEU A 109 33.70 -18.56 -28.25
CA LEU A 109 32.50 -18.71 -27.43
C LEU A 109 32.82 -18.70 -25.94
N LEU A 110 33.93 -19.34 -25.52
CA LEU A 110 34.40 -19.31 -24.14
C LEU A 110 34.65 -17.88 -23.66
N GLU A 111 35.46 -17.16 -24.43
CA GLU A 111 35.89 -15.81 -24.09
C GLU A 111 34.70 -14.85 -24.11
N ALA A 112 33.81 -15.00 -25.10
CA ALA A 112 32.56 -14.26 -25.13
C ALA A 112 31.64 -14.64 -23.95
N ALA A 113 31.53 -15.92 -23.59
CA ALA A 113 30.65 -16.36 -22.52
C ALA A 113 31.11 -15.85 -21.15
N GLU A 114 32.41 -15.89 -20.87
CA GLU A 114 32.97 -15.42 -19.60
C GLU A 114 32.91 -13.90 -19.44
N HIS A 115 33.08 -13.15 -20.53
CA HIS A 115 33.16 -11.68 -20.47
C HIS A 115 31.85 -10.96 -20.79
N SER A 116 30.89 -11.62 -21.46
CA SER A 116 29.63 -10.98 -21.88
C SER A 116 28.36 -11.66 -21.39
N SER A 117 28.46 -12.78 -20.65
CA SER A 117 27.27 -13.43 -20.09
C SER A 117 27.08 -13.12 -18.62
N LEU A 118 25.82 -12.87 -18.25
CA LEU A 118 25.37 -12.72 -16.88
C LEU A 118 24.23 -13.70 -16.62
N LYS A 119 24.36 -14.49 -15.55
CA LYS A 119 23.26 -15.27 -15.01
C LYS A 119 22.70 -14.54 -13.80
N LEU A 120 21.42 -14.14 -13.88
CA LEU A 120 20.70 -13.48 -12.79
C LEU A 120 19.65 -14.45 -12.24
N GLU A 121 19.76 -14.78 -10.95
CA GLU A 121 18.78 -15.59 -10.23
C GLU A 121 18.11 -14.72 -9.17
N ILE A 122 16.79 -14.59 -9.24
CA ILE A 122 15.98 -13.86 -8.26
C ILE A 122 15.12 -14.89 -7.54
N TYR A 123 15.31 -14.99 -6.22
CA TYR A 123 14.56 -15.90 -5.37
C TYR A 123 14.27 -15.25 -4.02
N TYR A 124 13.24 -15.75 -3.35
CA TYR A 124 12.94 -15.35 -1.98
C TYR A 124 13.84 -16.13 -1.02
N ASP A 125 14.50 -15.43 -0.09
CA ASP A 125 15.36 -16.06 0.92
C ASP A 125 14.54 -16.94 1.89
N SER A 126 13.30 -16.55 2.17
CA SER A 126 12.38 -17.33 3.00
C SER A 126 10.93 -17.14 2.56
N LEU A 127 10.04 -18.04 3.01
CA LEU A 127 8.59 -17.92 2.82
C LEU A 127 7.91 -17.02 3.87
N ILE A 128 8.70 -16.33 4.70
CA ILE A 128 8.21 -15.44 5.75
C ILE A 128 8.13 -14.03 5.18
N VAL A 129 6.97 -13.39 5.35
CA VAL A 129 6.73 -12.00 4.93
C VAL A 129 6.47 -11.16 6.16
N ASP A 130 7.22 -10.08 6.31
CA ASP A 130 7.01 -9.10 7.37
C ASP A 130 5.87 -8.16 6.98
N ASN A 131 4.83 -8.10 7.81
CA ASN A 131 3.70 -7.19 7.62
C ASN A 131 3.60 -6.23 8.80
N VAL A 132 3.82 -4.93 8.53
CA VAL A 132 3.79 -3.86 9.52
C VAL A 132 2.49 -3.07 9.36
N VAL A 133 1.54 -3.29 10.26
CA VAL A 133 0.26 -2.59 10.27
C VAL A 133 0.16 -1.69 11.49
N ASN A 134 -0.08 -0.39 11.24
CA ASN A 134 -0.34 0.57 12.31
C ASN A 134 -1.78 0.42 12.82
N GLN A 135 -1.93 0.24 14.14
CA GLN A 135 -3.24 0.12 14.80
C GLN A 135 -3.42 1.27 15.80
N PRO A 136 -4.65 1.78 15.98
CA PRO A 136 -4.91 2.83 16.96
C PRO A 136 -4.62 2.32 18.38
N ALA A 137 -3.81 3.06 19.15
CA ALA A 137 -3.48 2.70 20.52
C ALA A 137 -4.69 2.70 21.48
N PHE A 138 -5.75 3.42 21.09
CA PHE A 138 -6.95 3.60 21.89
C PHE A 138 -8.20 3.42 21.04
N THR A 139 -9.00 2.42 21.40
CA THR A 139 -10.28 2.12 20.74
C THR A 139 -11.43 2.59 21.63
N TRP A 140 -12.61 2.80 21.04
CA TRP A 140 -13.83 3.14 21.79
C TRP A 140 -14.14 2.13 22.89
N ASN A 141 -13.87 0.85 22.65
CA ASN A 141 -14.07 -0.21 23.63
C ASN A 141 -13.13 -0.04 24.83
N LYS A 142 -11.85 0.31 24.58
CA LYS A 142 -10.87 0.57 25.64
C LYS A 142 -11.23 1.81 26.45
N PHE A 143 -11.69 2.87 25.78
CA PHE A 143 -12.18 4.09 26.44
C PHE A 143 -13.29 3.81 27.44
N LEU A 144 -14.34 3.10 27.00
CA LEU A 144 -15.47 2.78 27.85
C LEU A 144 -15.10 1.80 28.96
N SER A 145 -14.18 0.88 28.68
CA SER A 145 -13.65 -0.06 29.67
C SER A 145 -12.88 0.66 30.78
N ASP A 146 -12.03 1.63 30.43
CA ASP A 146 -11.24 2.37 31.41
C ASP A 146 -12.12 3.29 32.28
N ILE A 147 -13.09 3.98 31.67
CA ILE A 147 -14.06 4.81 32.40
C ILE A 147 -14.95 3.95 33.29
N GLY A 148 -15.54 2.88 32.75
CA GLY A 148 -16.41 1.98 33.51
C GLY A 148 -15.67 1.27 34.64
N GLY A 149 -14.41 0.88 34.40
CA GLY A 149 -13.55 0.29 35.42
C GLY A 149 -13.25 1.25 36.56
N LEU A 150 -12.89 2.50 36.26
CA LEU A 150 -12.59 3.51 37.27
C LEU A 150 -13.84 3.93 38.05
N LEU A 151 -14.96 4.19 37.36
CA LEU A 151 -16.23 4.58 37.98
C LEU A 151 -16.83 3.43 38.81
N GLY A 152 -16.76 2.20 38.30
CA GLY A 152 -17.23 1.01 38.99
C GLY A 152 -16.40 0.71 40.25
N LEU A 153 -15.08 0.86 40.18
CA LEU A 153 -14.20 0.61 41.32
C LEU A 153 -14.29 1.69 42.40
N LEU A 154 -14.34 2.97 42.02
CA LEU A 154 -14.30 4.08 42.99
C LEU A 154 -15.69 4.46 43.54
N LEU A 155 -16.73 4.43 42.70
CA LEU A 155 -18.07 4.89 43.08
C LEU A 155 -19.09 3.76 43.17
N GLY A 156 -18.74 2.53 42.75
CA GLY A 156 -19.73 1.46 42.55
C GLY A 156 -20.72 1.76 41.44
N PHE A 157 -20.40 2.70 40.54
CA PHE A 157 -21.29 3.13 39.48
C PHE A 157 -21.35 2.10 38.35
N SER A 158 -22.55 1.74 37.92
CA SER A 158 -22.82 0.76 36.87
C SER A 158 -23.79 1.31 35.81
N ILE A 159 -24.02 0.54 34.75
CA ILE A 159 -25.01 0.91 33.71
C ILE A 159 -26.43 1.03 34.30
N LEU A 160 -26.75 0.21 35.30
CA LEU A 160 -28.07 0.23 35.97
C LEU A 160 -28.26 1.53 36.75
N THR A 161 -27.24 1.99 37.47
CA THR A 161 -27.28 3.27 38.19
C THR A 161 -27.36 4.45 37.21
N ALA A 162 -26.76 4.33 36.03
CA ALA A 162 -26.89 5.36 34.98
C ALA A 162 -28.33 5.48 34.45
N ILE A 163 -29.00 4.34 34.24
CA ILE A 163 -30.40 4.29 33.81
C ILE A 163 -31.31 4.87 34.89
N GLU A 164 -31.08 4.53 36.16
CA GLU A 164 -31.84 5.07 37.29
C GLU A 164 -31.73 6.61 37.36
N ILE A 165 -30.52 7.16 37.22
CA ILE A 165 -30.33 8.61 37.16
C ILE A 165 -31.05 9.22 35.95
N LEU A 166 -31.02 8.56 34.79
CA LEU A 166 -31.70 9.03 33.58
C LEU A 166 -33.22 9.07 33.77
N GLU A 167 -33.82 8.01 34.33
CA GLU A 167 -35.25 7.95 34.64
C GLU A 167 -35.63 9.05 35.63
N LEU A 168 -34.84 9.23 36.69
CA LEU A 168 -35.09 10.24 37.71
C LEU A 168 -35.00 11.66 37.12
N VAL A 169 -34.01 11.94 36.27
CA VAL A 169 -33.89 13.23 35.57
C VAL A 169 -35.07 13.44 34.62
N VAL A 170 -35.46 12.45 33.82
CA VAL A 170 -36.55 12.61 32.85
C VAL A 170 -37.91 12.76 33.55
N MET A 171 -38.21 11.92 34.54
CA MET A 171 -39.48 11.95 35.26
C MET A 171 -39.57 13.17 36.19
N ASP A 172 -38.60 13.39 37.06
CA ASP A 172 -38.72 14.46 38.08
C ASP A 172 -38.51 15.85 37.47
N LEU A 173 -37.57 16.01 36.53
CA LEU A 173 -37.39 17.31 35.86
C LEU A 173 -38.53 17.58 34.87
N GLY A 174 -38.99 16.57 34.13
CA GLY A 174 -40.12 16.69 33.21
C GLY A 174 -41.43 17.04 33.92
N LEU A 175 -41.75 16.33 35.01
CA LEU A 175 -42.94 16.60 35.83
C LEU A 175 -42.79 17.91 36.59
N GLY A 176 -41.60 18.24 37.10
CA GLY A 176 -41.32 19.50 37.80
C GLY A 176 -41.46 20.73 36.90
N ILE A 177 -40.99 20.66 35.65
CA ILE A 177 -41.20 21.71 34.64
C ILE A 177 -42.69 21.75 34.25
N GLY A 178 -43.34 20.60 34.06
CA GLY A 178 -44.78 20.51 33.76
C GLY A 178 -45.66 21.17 34.83
N LEU A 179 -45.48 20.81 36.11
CA LEU A 179 -46.20 21.37 37.24
C LEU A 179 -45.91 22.85 37.47
N ARG A 180 -44.66 23.30 37.26
CA ARG A 180 -44.32 24.75 37.29
C ARG A 180 -45.03 25.52 36.17
N THR A 181 -45.18 24.92 35.00
CA THR A 181 -45.90 25.51 33.86
C THR A 181 -47.41 25.54 34.10
N LEU A 182 -47.98 24.47 34.68
CA LEU A 182 -49.40 24.41 35.06
C LEU A 182 -49.73 25.37 36.21
N ARG A 183 -48.85 25.51 37.21
CA ARG A 183 -49.03 26.47 38.31
C ARG A 183 -48.99 27.92 37.80
N LYS A 184 -48.11 28.23 36.83
CA LYS A 184 -48.12 29.54 36.16
C LYS A 184 -49.40 29.79 35.36
N ARG A 185 -49.95 28.76 34.69
CA ARG A 185 -51.24 28.86 33.97
C ARG A 185 -52.43 29.06 34.92
N GLN A 186 -52.47 28.37 36.06
CA GLN A 186 -53.52 28.55 37.08
C GLN A 186 -53.51 29.97 37.66
N VAL A 187 -52.34 30.52 38.00
CA VAL A 187 -52.22 31.90 38.52
C VAL A 187 -52.68 32.94 37.49
N GLN A 188 -52.40 32.73 36.19
CA GLN A 188 -52.92 33.60 35.12
C GLN A 188 -54.44 33.47 34.91
N ILE A 189 -55.03 32.30 35.14
CA ILE A 189 -56.49 32.10 35.07
C ILE A 189 -57.19 32.82 36.24
N GLU A 190 -56.64 32.74 37.46
CA GLU A 190 -57.18 33.44 38.64
C GLU A 190 -57.08 34.98 38.55
N GLU A 191 -56.09 35.52 37.85
CA GLU A 191 -56.00 36.97 37.58
C GLU A 191 -56.92 37.43 36.45
N GLY A 192 -57.31 36.53 35.54
CA GLY A 192 -58.27 36.82 34.45
C GLY A 192 -59.73 36.86 34.92
N GLU A 193 -60.09 36.16 36.00
CA GLU A 193 -61.45 36.11 36.54
C GLU A 193 -61.80 37.32 37.43
N LYS A 194 -60.84 38.22 37.70
CA LYS A 194 -61.02 39.46 38.51
C LYS A 194 -61.10 40.76 37.68
N LYS A 195 -61.22 40.67 36.35
CA LYS A 195 -61.48 41.81 35.46
C LYS A 195 -62.86 41.69 34.82
#